data_AF-A0A6M1R534-F1
#
_entry.id   AF-A0A6M1R534-F1
#
_cell.length_a   1.000
_cell.length_b   1.000
_cell.length_c   1.000
_cell.angle_alpha   90.00
_cell.angle_beta   90.00
_cell.angle_gamma   90.00
#
_symmetry.space_group_name_H-M   'P 1'
#
loop_
_entity.id
_entity.type
_entity.pdbx_description
1 polymer ?
#
loop_
_entity_poly.entity_id
_entity_poly.type
_entity_poly.pdbx_seq_one_letter_code
_entity_poly.pdbx_strand_id
1 'polypeptide(L)' 'MNEHEHWWHRLADDVKHWLRAHPGAPLSDMKVLDAVIGAGGVPVRRDDTALDGLPDAPLLSDRDWEYIKEQHDAGRD' A
#
# COMPACT_ATOMS: atom_id res chain seq x y z
N MET A 1 -12.43 -11.24 18.16
CA MET A 1 -12.18 -10.89 16.75
C MET A 1 -10.77 -10.34 16.73
N ASN A 2 -9.81 -11.05 16.16
CA ASN A 2 -8.41 -10.63 16.22
C ASN A 2 -8.22 -9.40 15.32
N GLU A 3 -8.04 -8.25 15.95
CA GLU A 3 -7.51 -7.01 15.35
C GLU A 3 -6.01 -7.15 14.98
N HIS A 4 -5.48 -8.37 15.03
CA HIS A 4 -4.05 -8.66 14.95
C HIS A 4 -3.69 -9.11 13.53
N GLU A 5 -2.77 -8.35 12.95
CA GLU A 5 -2.08 -8.54 11.67
C GLU A 5 -2.80 -7.95 10.45
N HIS A 6 -2.85 -6.61 10.41
CA HIS A 6 -2.84 -5.91 9.13
C HIS A 6 -1.66 -6.43 8.30
N TRP A 7 -1.87 -6.67 7.00
CA TRP A 7 -0.86 -7.18 6.06
C TRP A 7 0.43 -6.36 6.07
N TRP A 8 0.33 -5.07 6.44
CA TRP A 8 1.45 -4.16 6.70
C TRP A 8 2.56 -4.79 7.55
N HIS A 9 2.21 -5.52 8.60
CA HIS A 9 3.18 -6.13 9.52
C HIS A 9 3.95 -7.30 8.91
N ARG A 10 3.44 -7.88 7.82
CA ARG A 10 4.06 -8.99 7.09
C ARG A 10 4.99 -8.51 5.97
N LEU A 11 4.94 -7.23 5.64
CA LEU A 11 5.81 -6.65 4.63
C LEU A 11 7.26 -6.60 5.10
N ALA A 12 8.17 -6.77 4.16
CA ALA A 12 9.58 -6.45 4.36
C ALA A 12 9.76 -4.95 4.63
N ASP A 13 10.80 -4.62 5.41
CA ASP A 13 11.11 -3.25 5.81
C ASP A 13 11.31 -2.30 4.61
N ASP A 14 11.97 -2.78 3.55
CA ASP A 14 12.18 -2.03 2.30
C ASP A 14 10.85 -1.63 1.63
N VAL A 15 9.86 -2.53 1.64
CA VAL A 15 8.53 -2.28 1.08
C VAL A 15 7.75 -1.31 1.96
N LYS A 16 7.83 -1.46 3.29
CA LYS A 16 7.25 -0.50 4.24
C LYS A 16 7.85 0.89 4.04
N HIS A 17 9.16 0.98 3.86
CA HIS A 17 9.88 2.23 3.64
C HIS A 17 9.42 2.89 2.34
N TRP A 18 9.34 2.14 1.25
CA TRP A 18 8.86 2.64 -0.04
C TRP A 18 7.44 3.19 0.06
N LEU A 19 6.53 2.45 0.69
CA LEU A 19 5.15 2.88 0.89
C LEU A 19 5.07 4.16 1.72
N ARG A 20 5.85 4.27 2.80
CA ARG A 20 5.94 5.50 3.62
C ARG A 20 6.49 6.69 2.82
N ALA A 21 7.47 6.46 1.96
CA ALA A 21 8.08 7.52 1.13
C ALA A 21 7.16 7.99 -0.01
N HIS A 22 6.21 7.16 -0.45
CA HIS A 22 5.36 7.41 -1.60
C HIS A 22 3.85 7.28 -1.29
N PRO A 23 3.30 8.10 -0.37
CA PRO A 23 1.90 8.05 -0.01
C PRO A 23 0.98 8.41 -1.18
N GLY A 24 0.00 7.57 -1.47
CA GLY A 24 -0.94 7.74 -2.58
C GLY A 24 -0.33 7.46 -3.96
N ALA A 25 0.94 7.03 -4.03
CA ALA A 25 1.57 6.71 -5.29
C ALA A 25 1.05 5.38 -5.85
N PRO A 26 0.99 5.25 -7.19
CA PRO A 26 0.70 3.99 -7.83
C PRO A 26 1.80 2.98 -7.53
N LEU A 27 1.41 1.73 -7.22
CA LEU A 27 2.27 0.56 -7.03
C LEU A 27 2.87 0.13 -8.38
N SER A 28 3.64 1.02 -8.98
CA SER A 28 4.28 0.84 -10.29
C SER A 28 5.47 -0.11 -10.18
N ASP A 29 6.05 -0.22 -8.99
CA ASP A 29 7.09 -1.21 -8.72
C ASP A 29 6.45 -2.58 -8.48
N MET A 30 6.74 -3.52 -9.38
CA MET A 30 6.15 -4.85 -9.36
C MET A 30 6.53 -5.64 -8.11
N LYS A 31 7.67 -5.33 -7.46
CA LYS A 31 8.06 -5.99 -6.20
C LYS A 31 7.23 -5.50 -5.03
N VAL A 32 6.96 -4.20 -4.96
CA VAL A 32 6.10 -3.62 -3.92
C VAL A 32 4.68 -4.17 -4.08
N LEU A 33 4.17 -4.22 -5.32
CA LEU A 33 2.85 -4.78 -5.61
C LEU A 33 2.75 -6.26 -5.20
N ASP A 34 3.70 -7.09 -5.61
CA ASP A 34 3.72 -8.52 -5.27
C ASP A 34 3.82 -8.74 -3.75
N ALA A 35 4.64 -7.95 -3.06
CA ALA A 35 4.77 -8.02 -1.61
C ALA A 35 3.45 -7.64 -0.89
N VAL A 36 2.77 -6.59 -1.36
CA VAL A 36 1.45 -6.19 -0.83
C VAL A 36 0.45 -7.32 -1.00
N ILE A 37 0.34 -7.89 -2.21
CA ILE A 37 -0.60 -8.99 -2.51
C ILE A 37 -0.23 -10.23 -1.70
N GLY A 38 1.06 -10.60 -1.64
CA GLY A 38 1.57 -11.75 -0.89
C GLY A 38 1.37 -11.62 0.62
N ALA A 39 1.38 -10.39 1.16
CA ALA A 39 1.07 -10.13 2.56
C ALA A 39 -0.45 -10.18 2.87
N GLY A 40 -1.30 -10.18 1.84
CA GLY A 40 -2.76 -10.18 1.94
C GLY A 40 -3.41 -8.80 1.77
N GLY A 41 -2.65 -7.81 1.30
CA GLY A 41 -3.18 -6.51 0.89
C GLY A 41 -3.97 -6.61 -0.41
N VAL A 42 -5.02 -5.80 -0.53
CA VAL A 42 -5.90 -5.79 -1.71
C VAL A 42 -5.71 -4.47 -2.44
N PRO A 43 -4.80 -4.40 -3.42
CA PRO A 43 -4.65 -3.20 -4.23
C PRO A 43 -5.90 -2.97 -5.08
N VAL A 44 -6.32 -1.72 -5.15
CA VAL A 44 -7.45 -1.27 -5.96
C VAL A 44 -6.93 -0.75 -7.30
N ARG A 45 -7.53 -1.19 -8.40
CA ARG A 45 -7.36 -0.46 -9.67
C ARG A 45 -8.08 0.87 -9.52
N ARG A 46 -7.41 1.98 -9.88
CA ARG A 46 -8.14 3.24 -10.04
C ARG A 46 -9.10 3.03 -11.20
N ASP A 47 -10.38 3.25 -10.96
CA ASP A 47 -11.45 3.10 -11.94
C ASP A 47 -11.07 3.73 -13.29
N ASP A 48 -11.48 3.06 -14.36
CA ASP A 48 -11.16 3.23 -15.80
C ASP A 48 -11.51 4.63 -16.36
N THR A 49 -11.96 5.57 -15.52
CA THR A 49 -12.13 6.99 -15.88
C THR A 49 -10.79 7.73 -15.81
N ALA A 50 -9.69 7.06 -16.17
CA ALA A 50 -8.37 7.64 -16.23
C ALA A 50 -8.37 8.71 -17.33
N LEU A 51 -8.45 9.97 -16.89
CA LEU A 51 -7.95 11.11 -17.65
C LEU A 51 -6.60 10.73 -18.26
N ASP A 52 -6.52 10.91 -19.58
CA ASP A 52 -5.35 10.64 -20.42
C ASP A 52 -4.07 11.13 -19.73
N GLY A 53 -3.23 10.20 -19.23
CA GLY A 53 -1.94 10.51 -18.61
C GLY A 53 -1.66 9.99 -17.19
N LEU A 54 -2.56 9.23 -16.55
CA LEU A 54 -2.23 8.54 -15.29
C LEU A 54 -1.77 7.09 -15.52
N PRO A 55 -0.79 6.59 -14.74
CA PRO A 55 -0.24 5.26 -14.95
C PRO A 55 -1.26 4.16 -14.64
N ASP A 56 -1.28 3.11 -15.46
CA ASP A 56 -2.11 1.88 -15.35
C ASP A 56 -1.82 1.04 -14.10
N ALA A 57 -0.97 1.55 -13.20
CA ALA A 57 -0.51 0.82 -12.05
C ALA A 57 -1.55 0.83 -10.92
N PRO A 58 -1.76 -0.31 -10.24
CA PRO A 58 -2.68 -0.43 -9.12
C PRO A 58 -2.30 0.49 -7.95
N LEU A 59 -3.28 0.88 -7.14
CA LEU A 59 -3.11 1.73 -5.96
C LEU A 59 -3.47 0.96 -4.69
N LEU A 60 -2.98 1.42 -3.54
CA LEU A 60 -3.55 1.00 -2.26
C LEU A 60 -4.87 1.73 -2.01
N SER A 61 -5.77 1.07 -1.26
CA SER A 61 -7.01 1.69 -0.81
C SER A 61 -6.72 2.83 0.17
N ASP A 62 -7.61 3.83 0.23
CA ASP A 62 -7.46 4.95 1.19
C ASP A 62 -7.33 4.44 2.64
N ARG A 63 -8.13 3.42 3.00
CA ARG A 63 -8.07 2.76 4.31
C ARG A 63 -6.68 2.21 4.65
N ASP A 64 -6.02 1.59 3.68
CA ASP A 64 -4.68 1.05 3.86
C ASP A 64 -3.66 2.18 4.03
N TRP A 65 -3.81 3.28 3.27
CA TRP A 65 -2.98 4.46 3.40
C TRP A 65 -3.12 5.14 4.77
N GLU A 66 -4.34 5.25 5.26
CA GLU A 66 -4.61 5.77 6.60
C GLU A 66 -3.93 4.89 7.66
N TYR A 67 -4.06 3.57 7.56
CA TYR A 67 -3.41 2.64 8.48
C TYR A 67 -1.88 2.80 8.48
N ILE A 68 -1.26 2.90 7.30
CA ILE A 68 0.20 3.09 7.17
C ILE A 68 0.64 4.40 7.82
N LYS A 69 -0.13 5.48 7.62
CA LYS A 69 0.12 6.79 8.21
C LYS A 69 0.00 6.75 9.74
N GLU A 70 -1.02 6.06 10.26
CA GLU A 70 -1.20 5.86 11.69
C GLU A 70 -0.04 5.06 12.31
N GLN A 71 0.49 4.03 11.64
CA GLN A 71 1.66 3.30 12.15
C GLN A 71 2.92 4.18 12.18
N HIS A 72 3.09 5.07 11.20
CA HIS A 72 4.19 6.02 11.16
C HIS A 72 4.08 7.05 12.30
N ASP A 73 2.90 7.65 12.52
CA ASP A 73 2.67 8.62 13.60
C ASP A 73 2.82 7.98 14.99
N ALA A 74 2.39 6.72 15.13
CA ALA A 74 2.52 5.95 16.37
C ALA A 74 3.94 5.47 16.69
N GLY A 75 4.92 5.67 15.79
CA GLY A 75 6.31 5.20 15.96
C GLY A 75 6.43 3.67 16.09
N ARG A 76 5.47 2.91 15.56
CA ARG A 76 5.47 1.44 15.59
C ARG A 76 6.08 0.94 14.27
N ASP A 77 7.27 0.38 14.37
CA ASP A 77 8.03 -0.20 13.26
C ASP A 77 8.03 -1.73 13.29
#